data_AF-A0A4Q3RXM2-F1
#
_entry.id   AF-A0A4Q3RXM2-F1
#
_cell.length_a   1.000
_cell.length_b   1.000
_cell.length_c   1.000
_cell.angle_alpha   90.00
_cell.angle_beta   90.00
_cell.angle_gamma   90.00
#
_symmetry.space_group_name_H-M   'P 1'
#
loop_
_entity.id
_entity.type
_entity.pdbx_description
1 polymer ?
#
loop_
_entity_poly.entity_id
_entity_poly.type
_entity_poly.pdbx_seq_one_letter_code
_entity_poly.pdbx_strand_id
1 'polypeptide(L)'
;MENALEASRQAITGELTVKLANGQTLDDFCTTFSKLYESHGLQALSSKWLEEQGVLAAYKRASALGCSMEHVATSLNVLDDFKEFRRNQRTDHVIKWTTAELTKAAETLIEEHDLIPSTGWLEANGYSGFSDAIQKREGGIQQFRLRFYTSEVSRLVSRAGLAHDSFAEVCMANALWSRGIDVELGGLYPDAYKKMSGRAWGKYD
;
A
#
# COMPACT_ATOMS: atom_id res chain seq x y z
N MET A 1 10.08 16.50 35.62
CA MET A 1 9.13 15.42 35.29
C MET A 1 9.68 14.43 34.26
N GLU A 2 10.60 14.81 33.37
CA GLU A 2 11.19 13.87 32.38
C GLU A 2 12.04 12.73 33.00
N ASN A 3 12.85 13.02 34.04
CA ASN A 3 13.70 11.99 34.68
C ASN A 3 12.92 10.82 35.33
N ALA A 4 11.68 11.03 35.77
CA ALA A 4 10.87 9.97 36.37
C ALA A 4 10.27 9.03 35.30
N LEU A 5 9.95 9.58 34.12
CA LEU A 5 9.47 8.83 32.98
C LEU A 5 10.58 7.99 32.35
N GLU A 6 11.80 8.52 32.33
CA GLU A 6 12.98 7.84 31.76
C GLU A 6 13.48 6.71 32.66
N ALA A 7 13.43 6.89 33.98
CA ALA A 7 13.70 5.82 34.95
C ALA A 7 12.64 4.70 34.92
N SER A 8 11.36 5.04 34.71
CA SER A 8 10.29 4.06 34.55
C SER A 8 10.43 3.28 33.22
N ARG A 9 10.86 3.95 32.14
CA ARG A 9 11.22 3.31 30.86
C ARG A 9 12.40 2.35 31.00
N GLN A 10 13.44 2.72 31.74
CA GLN A 10 14.61 1.86 31.99
C GLN A 10 14.28 0.68 32.92
N ALA A 11 13.41 0.85 33.91
CA ALA A 11 12.98 -0.22 34.81
C ALA A 11 12.13 -1.28 34.08
N ILE A 12 11.22 -0.86 33.20
CA ILE A 12 10.39 -1.77 32.40
C ILE A 12 11.25 -2.50 31.35
N THR A 13 12.23 -1.82 30.72
CA THR A 13 13.14 -2.44 29.74
C THR A 13 14.19 -3.35 30.37
N GLY A 14 14.60 -3.09 31.62
CA GLY A 14 15.54 -3.92 32.39
C GLY A 14 14.96 -5.24 32.92
N GLU A 15 13.65 -5.31 33.18
CA GLU A 15 12.98 -6.56 33.60
C GLU A 15 12.62 -7.47 32.42
N LEU A 16 12.53 -6.92 31.20
CA LEU A 16 12.05 -7.63 30.01
C LEU A 16 13.12 -8.42 29.24
N THR A 17 14.40 -8.27 29.58
CA THR A 17 15.48 -9.01 28.93
C THR A 17 15.81 -10.37 29.56
N VAL A 18 15.10 -10.78 30.63
CA VAL A 18 15.42 -12.03 31.36
C VAL A 18 14.44 -13.19 31.12
N LYS A 19 13.29 -13.00 30.46
CA LYS A 19 12.42 -14.13 30.13
C LYS A 19 11.85 -14.02 28.73
N LEU A 20 12.59 -14.60 27.79
CA LEU A 20 12.07 -15.38 26.67
C LEU A 20 13.21 -16.34 26.33
N ALA A 21 13.23 -17.45 27.07
CA ALA A 21 14.10 -18.63 26.94
C ALA A 21 13.66 -19.74 27.93
N ASN A 22 12.97 -19.41 29.04
CA ASN A 22 12.82 -20.26 30.22
C ASN A 22 11.36 -20.61 30.63
N GLY A 23 10.50 -21.08 29.71
CA GLY A 23 9.22 -21.71 30.09
C GLY A 23 8.05 -20.77 30.48
N GLN A 24 7.92 -19.60 29.86
CA GLN A 24 6.72 -18.77 30.00
C GLN A 24 5.54 -19.31 29.20
N THR A 25 4.34 -19.13 29.74
CA THR A 25 3.08 -19.50 29.08
C THR A 25 2.59 -18.36 28.17
N LEU A 26 1.60 -18.65 27.31
CA LEU A 26 0.98 -17.65 26.43
C LEU A 26 0.32 -16.51 27.23
N ASP A 27 -0.16 -16.81 28.44
CA ASP A 27 -0.78 -15.85 29.36
C ASP A 27 0.23 -14.84 29.92
N ASP A 28 1.47 -15.26 30.19
CA ASP A 28 2.54 -14.36 30.63
C ASP A 28 2.85 -13.32 29.54
N PHE A 29 2.78 -13.73 28.29
CA PHE A 29 3.01 -12.86 27.13
C PHE A 29 1.89 -11.83 26.99
N CYS A 30 0.63 -12.26 27.02
CA CYS A 30 -0.51 -11.35 26.97
C CYS A 30 -0.47 -10.35 28.13
N THR A 31 -0.20 -10.81 29.36
CA THR A 31 -0.10 -9.95 30.55
C THR A 31 0.98 -8.88 30.38
N THR A 32 2.12 -9.26 29.81
CA THR A 32 3.23 -8.36 29.57
C THR A 32 2.86 -7.27 28.56
N PHE A 33 2.28 -7.65 27.42
CA PHE A 33 1.87 -6.70 26.40
C PHE A 33 0.69 -5.82 26.83
N SER A 34 -0.20 -6.32 27.69
CA SER A 34 -1.25 -5.51 28.31
C SER A 34 -0.66 -4.36 29.13
N LYS A 35 0.37 -4.62 29.95
CA LYS A 35 1.05 -3.56 30.73
C LYS A 35 1.75 -2.54 29.83
N LEU A 36 2.36 -3.00 28.74
CA LEU A 36 2.98 -2.12 27.75
C LEU A 36 1.93 -1.23 27.06
N TYR A 37 0.78 -1.81 26.72
CA TYR A 37 -0.34 -1.07 26.16
C TYR A 37 -0.92 -0.03 27.13
N GLU A 38 -1.10 -0.36 28.41
CA GLU A 38 -1.55 0.60 29.43
C GLU A 38 -0.61 1.81 29.56
N SER A 39 0.70 1.58 29.36
CA SER A 39 1.72 2.63 29.51
C SER A 39 1.92 3.49 28.25
N HIS A 40 1.79 2.91 27.06
CA HIS A 40 2.20 3.53 25.80
C HIS A 40 1.12 3.50 24.70
N GLY A 41 -0.06 2.96 25.00
CA GLY A 41 -1.17 2.80 24.07
C GLY A 41 -0.83 1.93 22.86
N LEU A 42 -1.46 2.23 21.72
CA LEU A 42 -1.33 1.46 20.47
C LEU A 42 0.10 1.43 19.91
N GLN A 43 0.94 2.40 20.26
CA GLN A 43 2.33 2.44 19.80
C GLN A 43 3.14 1.23 20.27
N ALA A 44 2.87 0.73 21.48
CA ALA A 44 3.51 -0.45 22.03
C ALA A 44 3.25 -1.73 21.22
N LEU A 45 2.20 -1.73 20.40
CA LEU A 45 1.85 -2.86 19.53
C LEU A 45 2.49 -2.76 18.13
N SER A 46 3.24 -1.69 17.84
CA SER A 46 3.91 -1.51 16.55
C SER A 46 5.28 -2.18 16.51
N SER A 47 5.63 -2.79 15.36
CA SER A 47 6.95 -3.43 15.20
C SER A 47 8.10 -2.45 15.34
N LYS A 48 7.93 -1.21 14.87
CA LYS A 48 8.93 -0.14 14.96
C LYS A 48 9.24 0.20 16.41
N TRP A 49 8.22 0.42 17.23
CA TRP A 49 8.40 0.72 18.65
C TRP A 49 9.05 -0.46 19.39
N LEU A 50 8.62 -1.70 19.10
CA LEU A 50 9.22 -2.90 19.71
C LEU A 50 10.69 -3.08 19.34
N GLU A 51 11.09 -2.65 18.14
CA GLU A 51 12.49 -2.64 17.71
C GLU A 51 13.30 -1.58 18.48
N GLU A 52 12.77 -0.36 18.60
CA GLU A 52 13.38 0.72 19.38
C GLU A 52 13.57 0.36 20.86
N GLN A 53 12.65 -0.43 21.42
CA GLN A 53 12.73 -0.94 22.79
C GLN A 53 13.52 -2.26 22.92
N GLY A 54 14.04 -2.82 21.82
CA GLY A 54 14.84 -4.06 21.84
C GLY A 54 14.05 -5.35 22.13
N VAL A 55 12.72 -5.31 22.14
CA VAL A 55 11.84 -6.44 22.47
C VAL A 55 11.26 -7.15 21.23
N LEU A 56 11.61 -6.71 20.02
CA LEU A 56 11.10 -7.29 18.78
C LEU A 56 11.43 -8.80 18.62
N ALA A 57 12.62 -9.23 19.03
CA ALA A 57 13.02 -10.65 18.96
C ALA A 57 12.20 -11.52 19.92
N ALA A 58 11.82 -10.96 21.07
CA ALA A 58 10.91 -11.57 22.03
C ALA A 58 9.50 -11.77 21.42
N TYR A 59 8.96 -10.72 20.80
CA TYR A 59 7.69 -10.78 20.07
C TYR A 59 7.71 -11.83 18.94
N LYS A 60 8.74 -11.83 18.09
CA LYS A 60 8.85 -12.78 16.97
C LYS A 60 8.79 -14.24 17.43
N ARG A 61 9.38 -14.55 18.59
CA ARG A 61 9.34 -15.89 19.18
C ARG A 61 7.95 -16.26 19.69
N ALA A 62 7.26 -15.36 20.37
CA ALA A 62 5.88 -15.59 20.81
C ALA A 62 4.91 -15.73 19.64
N SER A 63 5.11 -14.95 18.57
CA SER A 63 4.35 -15.10 17.33
C SER A 63 4.54 -16.47 16.67
N ALA A 64 5.74 -17.05 16.76
CA ALA A 64 6.00 -18.41 16.26
C ALA A 64 5.26 -19.48 17.08
N LEU A 65 4.86 -19.18 18.31
CA LEU A 65 4.04 -20.03 19.18
C LEU A 65 2.53 -19.77 19.02
N GLY A 66 2.13 -18.96 18.05
CA GLY A 66 0.72 -18.68 17.73
C GLY A 66 0.13 -17.43 18.41
N CYS A 67 0.91 -16.70 19.20
CA CYS A 67 0.46 -15.45 19.81
C CYS A 67 0.78 -14.26 18.89
N SER A 68 -0.14 -13.95 17.97
CA SER A 68 -0.03 -12.79 17.09
C SER A 68 -0.39 -11.49 17.81
N MET A 69 0.07 -10.33 17.30
CA MET A 69 -0.35 -9.04 17.86
C MET A 69 -1.86 -8.79 17.74
N GLU A 70 -2.51 -9.39 16.74
CA GLU A 70 -3.97 -9.35 16.61
C GLU A 70 -4.66 -10.12 17.74
N HIS A 71 -4.05 -11.23 18.19
CA HIS A 71 -4.54 -11.97 19.36
C HIS A 71 -4.46 -11.11 20.63
N VAL A 72 -3.33 -10.44 20.85
CA VAL A 72 -3.14 -9.51 21.97
C VAL A 72 -4.15 -8.36 21.89
N ALA A 73 -4.29 -7.71 20.73
CA ALA A 73 -5.24 -6.62 20.52
C ALA A 73 -6.71 -7.08 20.72
N THR A 74 -7.02 -8.33 20.37
CA THR A 74 -8.33 -8.93 20.64
C THR A 74 -8.55 -9.12 22.14
N SER A 75 -7.55 -9.63 22.88
CA SER A 75 -7.65 -9.80 24.34
C SER A 75 -7.80 -8.47 25.11
N LEU A 76 -7.28 -7.39 24.53
CA LEU A 76 -7.39 -6.02 25.06
C LEU A 76 -8.65 -5.29 24.57
N ASN A 77 -9.46 -5.89 23.71
CA ASN A 77 -10.64 -5.28 23.10
C ASN A 77 -10.34 -3.97 22.32
N VAL A 78 -9.19 -3.92 21.63
CA VAL A 78 -8.72 -2.74 20.86
C VAL A 78 -8.35 -3.12 19.43
N LEU A 79 -8.92 -4.22 18.93
CA LEU A 79 -8.55 -4.77 17.62
C LEU A 79 -8.84 -3.80 16.47
N ASP A 80 -9.98 -3.10 16.52
CA ASP A 80 -10.36 -2.16 15.46
C ASP A 80 -9.45 -0.92 15.45
N ASP A 81 -9.19 -0.35 16.62
CA ASP A 81 -8.25 0.76 16.79
C ASP A 81 -6.83 0.37 16.34
N PHE A 82 -6.40 -0.86 16.64
CA PHE A 82 -5.12 -1.40 16.19
C PHE A 82 -5.05 -1.55 14.66
N LYS A 83 -6.13 -2.03 14.03
CA LYS A 83 -6.20 -2.14 12.56
C LYS A 83 -6.17 -0.76 11.91
N GLU A 84 -6.88 0.21 12.45
CA GLU A 84 -6.86 1.59 11.96
C GLU A 84 -5.47 2.22 12.13
N PHE A 85 -4.88 2.09 13.31
CA PHE A 85 -3.52 2.53 13.59
C PHE A 85 -2.50 1.92 12.61
N ARG A 86 -2.58 0.62 12.34
CA ARG A 86 -1.70 -0.06 11.37
C ARG A 86 -1.92 0.41 9.93
N ARG A 87 -3.15 0.74 9.54
CA ARG A 87 -3.44 1.37 8.23
C ARG A 87 -2.78 2.75 8.13
N ASN A 88 -2.86 3.55 9.19
CA ASN A 88 -2.29 4.89 9.25
C ASN A 88 -0.75 4.89 9.36
N GLN A 89 -0.14 3.82 9.88
CA GLN A 89 1.32 3.65 9.82
C GLN A 89 1.83 3.28 8.42
N ARG A 90 1.00 2.67 7.56
CA ARG A 90 1.37 2.34 6.18
C ARG A 90 1.41 3.57 5.26
N THR A 91 0.78 4.67 5.65
CA THR A 91 0.67 5.87 4.80
C THR A 91 2.01 6.60 4.56
N ASP A 92 3.01 6.37 5.42
CA ASP A 92 4.38 6.87 5.23
C ASP A 92 5.26 5.92 4.40
N HIS A 93 4.74 5.40 3.28
CA HIS A 93 5.63 4.93 2.23
C HIS A 93 6.46 6.12 1.76
N VAL A 94 7.69 6.23 2.28
CA VAL A 94 8.73 7.13 1.78
C VAL A 94 8.72 6.96 0.27
N ILE A 95 8.29 8.00 -0.43
CA ILE A 95 8.20 7.97 -1.88
C ILE A 95 9.64 7.92 -2.37
N LYS A 96 10.11 6.70 -2.67
CA LYS A 96 11.50 6.39 -3.05
C LYS A 96 12.00 7.27 -4.18
N TRP A 97 11.10 7.65 -5.08
CA TRP A 97 11.40 8.40 -6.28
C TRP A 97 11.14 9.88 -6.08
N THR A 98 12.09 10.73 -6.44
CA THR A 98 11.85 12.15 -6.70
C THR A 98 11.19 12.35 -8.07
N THR A 99 10.57 13.50 -8.31
CA THR A 99 9.96 13.83 -9.61
C THR A 99 11.00 13.80 -10.75
N ALA A 100 12.23 14.24 -10.48
CA ALA A 100 13.31 14.25 -11.46
C ALA A 100 13.76 12.83 -11.82
N GLU A 101 13.97 11.95 -10.82
CA GLU A 101 14.32 10.54 -11.05
C GLU A 101 13.20 9.80 -11.79
N LEU A 102 11.94 10.04 -11.42
CA LEU A 102 10.77 9.51 -12.13
C LEU A 102 10.76 9.90 -13.60
N THR A 103 11.00 11.17 -13.90
CA THR A 103 11.01 11.69 -15.27
C THR A 103 12.11 11.03 -16.09
N LYS A 104 13.34 11.02 -15.56
CA LYS A 104 14.49 10.42 -16.25
C LYS A 104 14.30 8.92 -16.50
N ALA A 105 13.82 8.20 -15.50
CA ALA A 105 13.55 6.77 -15.65
C ALA A 105 12.41 6.51 -16.65
N ALA A 106 11.37 7.35 -16.66
CA ALA A 106 10.30 7.24 -17.65
C ALA A 106 10.81 7.48 -19.07
N GLU A 107 11.65 8.51 -19.29
CA GLU A 107 12.28 8.76 -20.60
C GLU A 107 13.07 7.54 -21.08
N THR A 108 13.90 6.96 -20.22
CA THR A 108 14.69 5.76 -20.56
C THR A 108 13.79 4.57 -20.90
N LEU A 109 12.76 4.32 -20.10
CA LEU A 109 11.83 3.21 -20.33
C LEU A 109 11.03 3.39 -21.62
N ILE A 110 10.68 4.63 -21.97
CA ILE A 110 9.96 4.94 -23.20
C ILE A 110 10.87 4.79 -24.42
N GLU A 111 12.12 5.21 -24.34
CA GLU A 111 13.11 4.97 -25.41
C GLU A 111 13.35 3.48 -25.65
N GLU A 112 13.34 2.65 -24.60
CA GLU A 112 13.62 1.21 -24.71
C GLU A 112 12.39 0.37 -25.11
N HIS A 113 11.18 0.78 -24.72
CA HIS A 113 9.98 -0.05 -24.82
C HIS A 113 8.82 0.61 -25.57
N ASP A 114 9.01 1.81 -26.13
CA ASP A 114 7.99 2.72 -26.69
C ASP A 114 6.92 3.17 -25.68
N LEU A 115 6.70 2.41 -24.60
CA LEU A 115 5.71 2.62 -23.56
C LEU A 115 6.26 2.29 -22.17
N ILE A 116 5.70 2.89 -21.12
CA ILE A 116 6.02 2.51 -19.73
C ILE A 116 5.54 1.06 -19.49
N PRO A 117 6.45 0.13 -19.11
CA PRO A 117 6.10 -1.27 -18.86
C PRO A 117 5.10 -1.47 -17.71
N SER A 118 4.57 -2.69 -17.61
CA SER A 118 3.66 -3.07 -16.52
C SER A 118 4.34 -3.05 -15.15
N THR A 119 3.56 -2.88 -14.07
CA THR A 119 4.08 -2.86 -12.69
C THR A 119 4.91 -4.11 -12.36
N GLY A 120 4.49 -5.29 -12.80
CA GLY A 120 5.23 -6.53 -12.57
C GLY A 120 6.61 -6.54 -13.26
N TRP A 121 6.70 -5.98 -14.48
CA TRP A 121 7.99 -5.83 -15.17
C TRP A 121 8.88 -4.83 -14.44
N LEU A 122 8.32 -3.68 -14.04
CA LEU A 122 9.04 -2.63 -13.31
C LEU A 122 9.63 -3.17 -12.00
N GLU A 123 8.86 -3.92 -11.22
CA GLU A 123 9.33 -4.54 -9.98
C GLU A 123 10.47 -5.54 -10.22
N ALA A 124 10.33 -6.40 -11.23
CA ALA A 124 11.35 -7.40 -11.58
C ALA A 124 12.68 -6.77 -12.03
N ASN A 125 12.64 -5.54 -12.56
CA ASN A 125 13.80 -4.82 -13.08
C ASN A 125 14.28 -3.69 -12.14
N GLY A 126 13.92 -3.73 -10.85
CA GLY A 126 14.45 -2.80 -9.84
C GLY A 126 13.73 -1.45 -9.75
N TYR A 127 12.68 -1.24 -10.55
CA TYR A 127 11.81 -0.06 -10.51
C TYR A 127 10.68 -0.19 -9.49
N SER A 128 10.91 -0.89 -8.37
CA SER A 128 9.92 -1.05 -7.30
C SER A 128 9.46 0.31 -6.77
N GLY A 129 8.15 0.46 -6.60
CA GLY A 129 7.51 1.69 -6.12
C GLY A 129 7.38 2.80 -7.16
N PHE A 130 7.71 2.54 -8.43
CA PHE A 130 7.58 3.51 -9.52
C PHE A 130 6.12 3.89 -9.78
N SER A 131 5.23 2.90 -9.90
CA SER A 131 3.79 3.13 -10.10
C SER A 131 3.14 3.92 -8.95
N ASP A 132 3.51 3.61 -7.71
CA ASP A 132 3.02 4.35 -6.54
C ASP A 132 3.52 5.79 -6.52
N ALA A 133 4.78 6.01 -6.93
CA ALA A 133 5.34 7.33 -7.00
C ALA A 133 4.66 8.18 -8.09
N ILE A 134 4.33 7.59 -9.24
CA ILE A 134 3.51 8.23 -10.27
C ILE A 134 2.14 8.61 -9.70
N GLN A 135 1.46 7.68 -9.02
CA GLN A 135 0.15 7.93 -8.45
C GLN A 135 0.16 9.10 -7.46
N LYS A 136 1.17 9.17 -6.59
CA LYS A 136 1.27 10.19 -5.54
C LYS A 136 1.75 11.54 -6.03
N ARG A 137 2.68 11.59 -6.99
CA ARG A 137 3.31 12.84 -7.44
C ARG A 137 2.66 13.45 -8.67
N GLU A 138 2.17 12.61 -9.57
CA GLU A 138 1.72 13.02 -10.91
C GLU A 138 0.21 12.78 -11.07
N GLY A 139 -0.49 12.32 -10.02
CA GLY A 139 -1.94 12.13 -10.03
C GLY A 139 -2.41 10.86 -10.76
N GLY A 140 -1.47 9.96 -11.11
CA GLY A 140 -1.77 8.68 -11.74
C GLY A 140 -1.09 8.48 -13.09
N ILE A 141 -1.08 7.22 -13.54
CA ILE A 141 -0.36 6.81 -14.76
C ILE A 141 -0.84 7.55 -16.00
N GLN A 142 -2.13 7.91 -16.06
CA GLN A 142 -2.69 8.61 -17.22
C GLN A 142 -2.18 10.05 -17.35
N GLN A 143 -2.16 10.79 -16.24
CA GLN A 143 -1.60 12.16 -16.22
C GLN A 143 -0.10 12.15 -16.53
N PHE A 144 0.60 11.16 -15.97
CA PHE A 144 2.01 10.96 -16.27
C PHE A 144 2.25 10.63 -17.75
N ARG A 145 1.43 9.76 -18.35
CA ARG A 145 1.47 9.45 -19.78
C ARG A 145 1.25 10.70 -20.63
N LEU A 146 0.26 11.54 -20.34
CA LEU A 146 0.01 12.77 -21.11
C LEU A 146 1.24 13.68 -21.24
N ARG A 147 2.16 13.63 -20.27
CA ARG A 147 3.40 14.42 -20.27
C ARG A 147 4.46 13.89 -21.23
N PHE A 148 4.54 12.57 -21.45
CA PHE A 148 5.56 11.96 -22.32
C PHE A 148 5.03 11.57 -23.70
N TYR A 149 3.74 11.20 -23.79
CA TYR A 149 3.13 10.84 -25.06
C TYR A 149 2.48 12.07 -25.68
N THR A 150 3.30 12.88 -26.34
CA THR A 150 2.82 13.95 -27.21
C THR A 150 2.35 13.32 -28.54
N SER A 151 1.07 12.97 -28.59
CA SER A 151 0.21 12.90 -29.80
C SER A 151 0.62 12.16 -31.10
N GLU A 152 1.74 11.43 -31.21
CA GLU A 152 2.13 10.83 -32.52
C GLU A 152 2.30 9.30 -32.58
N VAL A 153 2.13 8.56 -31.49
CA VAL A 153 1.79 7.14 -31.66
C VAL A 153 0.36 7.16 -32.15
N SER A 154 0.11 6.69 -33.38
CA SER A 154 -1.16 6.78 -34.11
C SER A 154 -2.34 6.15 -33.36
N ARG A 155 -2.80 6.80 -32.30
CA ARG A 155 -3.95 6.36 -31.54
C ARG A 155 -5.17 6.57 -32.41
N LEU A 156 -5.88 5.50 -32.64
CA LEU A 156 -7.10 5.54 -33.40
C LEU A 156 -8.16 6.16 -32.48
N VAL A 157 -8.77 7.25 -32.91
CA VAL A 157 -9.75 7.97 -32.09
C VAL A 157 -11.15 7.47 -32.43
N SER A 158 -11.92 7.05 -31.43
CA SER A 158 -13.32 6.69 -31.60
C SER A 158 -14.21 7.92 -31.78
N ARG A 159 -15.45 7.72 -32.23
CA ARG A 159 -16.49 8.76 -32.35
C ARG A 159 -16.86 9.37 -31.00
N ALA A 160 -16.55 8.68 -29.89
CA ALA A 160 -16.68 9.18 -28.53
C ALA A 160 -15.50 10.07 -28.09
N GLY A 161 -14.51 10.30 -28.97
CA GLY A 161 -13.30 11.09 -28.65
C GLY A 161 -12.26 10.34 -27.83
N LEU A 162 -12.42 9.03 -27.62
CA LEU A 162 -11.47 8.19 -26.89
C LEU A 162 -10.32 7.76 -27.80
N ALA A 163 -9.10 7.78 -27.29
CA ALA A 163 -7.91 7.33 -28.00
C ALA A 163 -7.64 5.85 -27.68
N HIS A 164 -7.44 5.02 -28.71
CA HIS A 164 -7.27 3.57 -28.56
C HIS A 164 -5.97 3.10 -29.20
N ASP A 165 -5.46 1.98 -28.70
CA ASP A 165 -4.24 1.36 -29.19
C ASP A 165 -4.52 0.35 -30.33
N SER A 166 -5.80 0.00 -30.56
CA SER A 166 -6.21 -0.90 -31.64
C SER A 166 -7.53 -0.52 -32.34
N PHE A 167 -7.68 -0.95 -33.60
CA PHE A 167 -8.93 -0.80 -34.34
C PHE A 167 -10.11 -1.54 -33.69
N ALA A 168 -9.86 -2.65 -33.01
CA ALA A 168 -10.90 -3.42 -32.33
C ALA A 168 -11.54 -2.61 -31.19
N GLU A 169 -10.72 -1.93 -30.40
CA GLU A 169 -11.18 -1.05 -29.32
C GLU A 169 -11.94 0.17 -29.87
N VAL A 170 -11.48 0.77 -30.98
CA VAL A 170 -12.23 1.81 -31.68
C VAL A 170 -13.58 1.32 -32.17
N CYS A 171 -13.64 0.15 -32.80
CA CYS A 171 -14.88 -0.43 -33.28
C CYS A 171 -15.85 -0.70 -32.13
N MET A 172 -15.35 -1.20 -31.00
CA MET A 172 -16.16 -1.44 -29.80
C MET A 172 -16.68 -0.13 -29.20
N ALA A 173 -15.82 0.87 -29.00
CA ALA A 173 -16.22 2.18 -28.51
C ALA A 173 -17.25 2.86 -29.43
N ASN A 174 -17.07 2.76 -30.75
CA ASN A 174 -18.03 3.27 -31.73
C ASN A 174 -19.37 2.52 -31.68
N ALA A 175 -19.34 1.21 -31.50
CA ALA A 175 -20.56 0.40 -31.40
C ALA A 175 -21.38 0.71 -30.14
N LEU A 176 -20.72 1.08 -29.04
CA LEU A 176 -21.35 1.55 -27.81
C LEU A 176 -21.93 2.96 -27.99
N TRP A 177 -21.13 3.89 -28.55
CA TRP A 177 -21.56 5.25 -28.87
C TRP A 177 -22.82 5.28 -29.76
N SER A 178 -22.85 4.47 -30.82
CA SER A 178 -24.02 4.39 -31.72
C SER A 178 -25.29 3.83 -31.05
N ARG A 179 -25.18 3.23 -29.86
CA ARG A 179 -26.31 2.78 -29.05
C ARG A 179 -26.71 3.80 -27.96
N GLY A 180 -26.08 4.98 -27.96
CA GLY A 180 -26.30 6.01 -26.93
C GLY A 180 -25.70 5.64 -25.57
N ILE A 181 -24.75 4.69 -25.54
CA ILE A 181 -24.01 4.34 -24.33
C ILE A 181 -22.81 5.28 -24.29
N ASP A 182 -22.84 6.21 -23.35
CA ASP A 182 -21.72 7.12 -23.13
C ASP A 182 -20.53 6.36 -22.54
N VAL A 183 -19.35 6.62 -23.08
CA VAL A 183 -18.11 5.97 -22.70
C VAL A 183 -17.08 7.07 -22.48
N GLU A 184 -16.88 7.39 -21.20
CA GLU A 184 -15.86 8.34 -20.76
C GLU A 184 -14.61 7.59 -20.30
N LEU A 185 -13.44 8.12 -20.66
CA LEU A 185 -12.14 7.59 -20.23
C LEU A 185 -12.05 7.62 -18.70
N GLY A 186 -11.71 6.49 -18.07
CA GLY A 186 -11.68 6.37 -16.61
C GLY A 186 -13.06 6.34 -15.94
N GLY A 187 -14.15 6.40 -16.72
CA GLY A 187 -15.51 6.20 -16.27
C GLY A 187 -15.71 4.76 -15.77
N LEU A 188 -16.53 4.59 -14.73
CA LEU A 188 -16.85 3.26 -14.22
C LEU A 188 -17.69 2.49 -15.23
N TYR A 189 -17.51 1.17 -15.26
CA TYR A 189 -18.41 0.31 -16.03
C TYR A 189 -19.87 0.47 -15.57
N PRO A 190 -20.84 0.32 -16.48
CA PRO A 190 -22.26 0.25 -16.12
C PRO A 190 -22.52 -0.87 -15.11
N ASP A 191 -23.45 -0.66 -14.18
CA ASP A 191 -23.71 -1.59 -13.09
C ASP A 191 -24.13 -2.98 -13.56
N ALA A 192 -24.84 -3.06 -14.69
CA ALA A 192 -25.18 -4.32 -15.35
C ALA A 192 -23.92 -5.12 -15.73
N TYR A 193 -22.91 -4.45 -16.29
CA TYR A 193 -21.64 -5.09 -16.67
C TYR A 193 -20.76 -5.41 -15.46
N LYS A 194 -20.74 -4.54 -14.44
CA LYS A 194 -20.05 -4.83 -13.16
C LYS A 194 -20.57 -6.12 -12.53
N LYS A 195 -21.90 -6.29 -12.49
CA LYS A 195 -22.56 -7.48 -11.92
C LYS A 195 -22.25 -8.74 -12.72
N MET A 196 -22.21 -8.65 -14.06
CA MET A 196 -21.90 -9.78 -14.93
C MET A 196 -20.42 -10.18 -14.88
N SER A 197 -19.51 -9.21 -14.95
CA SER A 197 -18.06 -9.45 -15.01
C SER A 197 -17.42 -9.70 -13.64
N GLY A 198 -18.12 -9.40 -12.54
CA GLY A 198 -17.57 -9.41 -11.18
C GLY A 198 -16.59 -8.27 -10.89
N ARG A 199 -16.31 -7.37 -11.85
CA ARG A 199 -15.39 -6.25 -11.69
C ARG A 199 -16.11 -5.02 -11.16
N ALA A 200 -16.37 -5.00 -9.84
CA ALA A 200 -17.11 -3.92 -9.17
C ALA A 200 -16.50 -2.51 -9.38
N TRP A 201 -15.18 -2.44 -9.59
CA TRP A 201 -14.43 -1.18 -9.77
C TRP A 201 -13.78 -1.06 -11.15
N GLY A 202 -14.23 -1.86 -12.13
CA GLY A 202 -13.72 -1.77 -13.49
C GLY A 202 -14.04 -0.40 -14.10
N LYS A 203 -13.04 0.19 -14.76
CA LYS A 203 -13.14 1.46 -15.47
C LYS A 203 -12.85 1.22 -16.96
N TYR A 204 -13.40 2.08 -17.81
CA TYR A 204 -12.96 2.15 -19.20
C TYR A 204 -11.51 2.66 -19.22
N ASP A 205 -10.63 1.85 -19.78
CA ASP A 205 -9.19 2.15 -19.90
C ASP A 205 -8.92 3.27 -20.91
#